data_AF-A0A2L2LMD6-F1
#
_entry.id   AF-A0A2L2LMD6-F1
#
_cell.length_a   1.000
_cell.length_b   1.000
_cell.length_c   1.000
_cell.angle_alpha   90.00
_cell.angle_beta   90.00
_cell.angle_gamma   90.00
#
_symmetry.space_group_name_H-M   'P 1'
#
loop_
_entity.id
_entity.type
_entity.pdbx_description
1 polymer ?
#
loop_
_entity_poly.entity_id
_entity_poly.type
_entity_poly.pdbx_seq_one_letter_code
_entity_poly.pdbx_strand_id
1 'polypeptide(L)'
;MFVLDFSKDLGRIEPHKGRFPPKFEEALFFLLLAPWEHWTTLPEGDWRGFRLPWVHTVDSDLFVRLTAPPSPYTLSWNEYTYDDGYGGTVEEERPVEFPLDDAVKTELPIWDQGRWAIVEAAKKCELFETPIVHFLVRAFLAEGIDEFLAHITTIEAALGLRADYQKSFRNGPDRHKRMRPTDRMRGRVAGLLGDRHHADQYGQLFDIRSAFLHGRTMRDISTQEQVMARSLARQVVEELILASKTAPVISRDDFLDGLLDVGATLI
;
A
#
# COMPACT_ATOMS: atom_id res chain seq x y z
N MET A 1 26.48 16.38 -22.37
CA MET A 1 26.20 17.82 -22.26
C MET A 1 24.70 17.97 -22.06
N PHE A 2 24.24 18.18 -20.83
CA PHE A 2 22.82 18.44 -20.57
C PHE A 2 22.55 19.92 -20.79
N VAL A 3 21.70 20.25 -21.76
CA VAL A 3 21.20 21.61 -21.94
C VAL A 3 20.03 21.77 -20.97
N LEU A 4 20.25 22.53 -19.91
CA LEU A 4 19.18 22.98 -19.03
C LEU A 4 18.29 23.91 -19.83
N ASP A 5 17.06 23.48 -20.06
CA ASP A 5 16.02 24.28 -20.71
C ASP A 5 15.40 25.24 -19.68
N PHE A 6 15.94 26.46 -19.62
CA PHE A 6 15.45 27.52 -18.74
C PHE A 6 14.05 28.04 -19.09
N SER A 7 13.42 27.53 -20.17
CA SER A 7 12.00 27.80 -20.46
C SER A 7 11.04 26.94 -19.63
N LYS A 8 11.54 25.90 -18.95
CA LYS A 8 10.73 25.05 -18.07
C LYS A 8 10.68 25.61 -16.67
N ASP A 9 9.49 25.56 -16.06
CA ASP A 9 9.33 25.77 -14.62
C ASP A 9 10.07 24.66 -13.86
N LEU A 10 11.30 24.97 -13.43
CA LEU A 10 12.18 24.06 -12.69
C LEU A 10 11.65 23.76 -11.27
N GLY A 11 10.74 24.58 -10.75
CA GLY A 11 10.11 24.41 -9.44
C GLY A 11 8.80 23.63 -9.48
N ARG A 12 8.33 23.23 -10.68
CA ARG A 12 7.05 22.52 -10.83
C ARG A 12 7.07 21.21 -10.05
N ILE A 13 5.98 20.94 -9.33
CA ILE A 13 5.79 19.67 -8.63
C ILE A 13 4.98 18.75 -9.53
N GLU A 14 5.53 17.56 -9.79
CA GLU A 14 4.80 16.47 -10.45
C GLU A 14 4.12 15.64 -9.36
N PRO A 15 2.78 15.75 -9.15
CA PRO A 15 2.14 15.31 -7.91
C PRO A 15 2.29 13.82 -7.59
N HIS A 16 2.41 12.99 -8.62
CA HIS A 16 2.51 11.53 -8.48
C HIS A 16 3.86 10.99 -8.96
N LYS A 17 4.88 11.85 -9.06
CA LYS A 17 6.23 11.41 -9.41
C LYS A 17 6.79 10.51 -8.29
N GLY A 18 7.18 9.31 -8.68
CA GLY A 18 7.82 8.34 -7.80
C GLY A 18 9.17 8.79 -7.27
N ARG A 19 9.62 8.15 -6.18
CA ARG A 19 11.00 8.30 -5.66
C ARG A 19 11.98 7.51 -6.51
N PHE A 20 11.56 6.36 -7.03
CA PHE A 20 12.40 5.44 -7.79
C PHE A 20 12.01 5.40 -9.27
N PRO A 21 12.86 4.82 -10.14
CA PRO A 21 12.49 4.59 -11.53
C PRO A 21 11.19 3.80 -11.64
N PRO A 22 10.32 4.08 -12.64
CA PRO A 22 8.99 3.48 -12.73
C PRO A 22 8.99 1.95 -12.63
N LYS A 23 9.89 1.26 -13.35
CA LYS A 23 9.99 -0.21 -13.31
C LYS A 23 10.27 -0.78 -11.93
N PHE A 24 11.02 -0.05 -11.12
CA PHE A 24 11.29 -0.45 -9.74
C PHE A 24 10.05 -0.26 -8.86
N GLU A 25 9.33 0.86 -9.01
CA GLU A 25 8.08 1.07 -8.27
C GLU A 25 6.98 0.07 -8.67
N GLU A 26 6.96 -0.39 -9.93
CA GLU A 26 6.06 -1.47 -10.36
C GLU A 26 6.35 -2.79 -9.63
N ALA A 27 7.63 -3.16 -9.53
CA ALA A 27 8.07 -4.35 -8.80
C ALA A 27 7.77 -4.23 -7.30
N LEU A 28 8.07 -3.06 -6.71
CA LEU A 28 7.79 -2.79 -5.31
C LEU A 28 6.29 -2.84 -5.02
N PHE A 29 5.45 -2.22 -5.86
CA PHE A 29 4.00 -2.30 -5.74
C PHE A 29 3.50 -3.74 -5.69
N PHE A 30 4.00 -4.61 -6.57
CA PHE A 30 3.65 -6.03 -6.55
C PHE A 30 4.03 -6.72 -5.25
N LEU A 31 5.26 -6.51 -4.77
CA LEU A 31 5.70 -7.06 -3.49
C LEU A 31 4.81 -6.58 -2.34
N LEU A 32 4.36 -5.33 -2.36
CA LEU A 32 3.48 -4.75 -1.33
C LEU A 32 2.05 -5.29 -1.36
N LEU A 33 1.65 -6.06 -2.36
CA LEU A 33 0.34 -6.73 -2.35
C LEU A 33 0.36 -7.98 -1.48
N ALA A 34 1.53 -8.53 -1.17
CA ALA A 34 1.67 -9.65 -0.26
C ALA A 34 1.29 -9.26 1.19
N PRO A 35 0.67 -10.18 1.95
CA PRO A 35 0.18 -9.92 3.31
C PRO A 35 1.32 -9.98 4.35
N TRP A 36 2.40 -9.22 4.14
CA TRP A 36 3.56 -9.16 5.03
C TRP A 36 3.18 -8.95 6.50
N GLU A 37 2.15 -8.16 6.74
CA GLU A 37 1.64 -7.86 8.07
C GLU A 37 0.98 -9.04 8.78
N HIS A 38 0.62 -10.11 8.05
CA HIS A 38 0.16 -11.39 8.59
C HIS A 38 1.29 -12.42 8.71
N TRP A 39 2.36 -12.23 7.95
CA TRP A 39 3.50 -13.13 7.87
C TRP A 39 4.59 -12.81 8.88
N THR A 40 4.67 -11.57 9.37
CA THR A 40 5.63 -11.20 10.42
C THR A 40 5.21 -11.74 11.79
N THR A 41 6.15 -12.33 12.52
CA THR A 41 5.93 -12.74 13.92
C THR A 41 6.18 -11.59 14.91
N LEU A 42 6.71 -10.47 14.43
CA LEU A 42 7.08 -9.28 15.22
C LEU A 42 6.49 -7.99 14.61
N PRO A 43 5.15 -7.84 14.61
CA PRO A 43 4.48 -6.69 14.00
C PRO A 43 4.81 -5.35 14.70
N GLU A 44 5.17 -5.37 15.99
CA GLU A 44 5.61 -4.17 16.73
C GLU A 44 7.01 -3.68 16.31
N GLY A 45 7.85 -4.57 15.78
CA GLY A 45 9.19 -4.22 15.32
C GLY A 45 9.21 -3.78 13.86
N ASP A 46 8.73 -4.63 12.96
CA ASP A 46 8.66 -4.34 11.53
C ASP A 46 7.59 -5.21 10.85
N TRP A 47 6.51 -4.59 10.41
CA TRP A 47 5.45 -5.29 9.68
C TRP A 47 5.83 -5.55 8.21
N ARG A 48 6.85 -4.85 7.68
CA ARG A 48 7.13 -4.80 6.25
C ARG A 48 7.70 -6.10 5.69
N GLY A 49 8.19 -7.01 6.53
CA GLY A 49 8.76 -8.31 6.16
C GLY A 49 10.04 -8.25 5.33
N PHE A 50 10.37 -7.08 4.76
CA PHE A 50 11.59 -6.77 4.05
C PHE A 50 11.89 -5.27 4.16
N ARG A 51 13.14 -4.92 3.87
CA ARG A 51 13.59 -3.53 3.71
C ARG A 51 14.13 -3.33 2.29
N LEU A 52 14.34 -2.08 1.90
CA LEU A 52 15.08 -1.73 0.70
C LEU A 52 16.48 -1.17 1.01
N PRO A 53 17.40 -1.93 1.65
CA PRO A 53 18.74 -1.40 1.95
C PRO A 53 19.64 -1.31 0.70
N TRP A 54 19.24 -1.88 -0.44
CA TRP A 54 20.12 -2.13 -1.59
C TRP A 54 19.82 -1.29 -2.85
N VAL A 55 19.17 -0.14 -2.72
CA VAL A 55 18.98 0.76 -3.87
C VAL A 55 20.23 1.61 -4.06
N HIS A 56 21.12 1.19 -4.96
CA HIS A 56 22.23 2.01 -5.45
C HIS A 56 21.79 2.75 -6.72
N THR A 57 21.64 4.07 -6.61
CA THR A 57 21.36 4.93 -7.75
C THR A 57 22.65 5.53 -8.27
N VAL A 58 22.93 5.34 -9.56
CA VAL A 58 24.02 6.04 -10.26
C VAL A 58 23.45 7.35 -10.79
N ASP A 59 23.94 8.48 -10.29
CA ASP A 59 23.60 9.80 -10.81
C ASP A 59 24.66 10.25 -11.82
N SER A 60 24.22 10.93 -12.88
CA SER A 60 25.11 11.56 -13.86
C SER A 60 25.59 12.96 -13.43
N ASP A 61 25.02 13.51 -12.36
CA ASP A 61 25.47 14.75 -11.72
C ASP A 61 26.79 14.53 -10.98
N LEU A 62 27.84 15.23 -11.43
CA LEU A 62 29.19 15.16 -10.88
C LEU A 62 29.29 15.68 -9.43
N PHE A 63 28.27 16.42 -8.95
CA PHE A 63 28.23 16.97 -7.60
C PHE A 63 27.47 16.09 -6.61
N VAL A 64 26.78 15.04 -7.09
CA VAL A 64 26.16 14.05 -6.23
C VAL A 64 27.23 13.07 -5.76
N ARG A 65 27.41 12.95 -4.44
CA ARG A 65 28.29 11.90 -3.89
C ARG A 65 27.72 10.55 -4.23
N LEU A 66 28.46 9.78 -5.05
CA LEU A 66 28.17 8.37 -5.26
C LEU A 66 28.29 7.64 -3.92
N THR A 67 27.21 6.99 -3.51
CA THR A 67 27.20 6.14 -2.32
C THR A 67 27.80 4.80 -2.72
N ALA A 68 28.70 4.23 -1.92
CA ALA A 68 29.22 2.90 -2.21
C ALA A 68 28.05 1.91 -2.35
N PRO A 69 28.09 0.99 -3.34
CA PRO A 69 27.06 -0.04 -3.42
C PRO A 69 27.07 -0.83 -2.11
N PRO A 70 25.88 -1.15 -1.56
CA PRO A 70 25.81 -2.00 -0.38
C PRO A 70 26.49 -3.35 -0.66
N SER A 71 27.02 -3.97 0.39
CA SER A 71 27.88 -5.16 0.30
C SER A 71 27.42 -6.22 1.30
N PRO A 72 27.61 -7.52 1.05
CA PRO A 72 27.26 -8.53 2.05
C PRO A 72 27.97 -8.29 3.40
N TYR A 73 29.12 -7.62 3.37
CA TYR A 73 29.87 -7.20 4.56
C TYR A 73 29.19 -6.07 5.36
N THR A 74 28.16 -5.41 4.82
CA THR A 74 27.37 -4.39 5.54
C THR A 74 26.09 -4.95 6.16
N LEU A 75 25.86 -6.26 6.10
CA LEU A 75 24.77 -6.91 6.80
C LEU A 75 25.01 -6.89 8.32
N SER A 76 23.92 -6.87 9.09
CA SER A 76 23.96 -7.17 10.52
C SER A 76 24.00 -8.69 10.71
N TRP A 77 24.80 -9.15 11.66
CA TRP A 77 25.00 -10.57 11.96
C TRP A 77 24.60 -10.86 13.41
N ASN A 78 24.00 -12.01 13.66
CA ASN A 78 23.65 -12.51 14.99
C ASN A 78 24.22 -13.92 15.19
N GLU A 79 24.59 -14.23 16.42
CA GLU A 79 24.96 -15.58 16.86
C GLU A 79 23.71 -16.45 17.00
N TYR A 80 23.73 -17.64 16.41
CA TYR A 80 22.70 -18.66 16.54
C TYR A 80 23.29 -19.91 17.16
N THR A 81 22.58 -20.45 18.15
CA THR A 81 22.95 -21.69 18.83
C THR A 81 21.83 -22.71 18.69
N TYR A 82 22.13 -23.89 18.15
CA TYR A 82 21.16 -24.98 18.01
C TYR A 82 21.79 -26.35 18.24
N ASP A 83 20.98 -27.34 18.59
CA ASP A 83 21.41 -28.73 18.76
C ASP A 83 21.53 -29.42 17.38
N ASP A 84 22.62 -30.13 17.14
CA ASP A 84 22.85 -30.85 15.88
C ASP A 84 22.07 -32.17 15.75
N GLY A 85 21.32 -32.56 16.77
CA GLY A 85 20.56 -33.81 16.84
C GLY A 85 21.42 -35.03 17.22
N TYR A 86 22.72 -34.85 17.44
CA TYR A 86 23.69 -35.87 17.87
C TYR A 86 24.25 -35.58 19.27
N GLY A 87 23.68 -34.61 19.99
CA GLY A 87 24.10 -34.20 21.33
C GLY A 87 25.21 -33.15 21.34
N GLY A 88 25.52 -32.57 20.19
CA GLY A 88 26.41 -31.43 20.04
C GLY A 88 25.63 -30.12 19.91
N THR A 89 26.19 -29.04 20.44
CA THR A 89 25.69 -27.70 20.22
C THR A 89 26.50 -27.05 19.10
N VAL A 90 25.82 -26.54 18.08
CA VAL A 90 26.42 -25.78 16.99
C VAL A 90 26.17 -24.30 17.24
N GLU A 91 27.26 -23.54 17.22
CA GLU A 91 27.25 -22.07 17.23
C GLU A 91 27.63 -21.57 15.84
N GLU A 92 26.79 -20.72 15.25
CA GLU A 92 27.00 -20.18 13.91
C GLU A 92 26.57 -18.71 13.86
N GLU A 93 27.37 -17.86 13.21
CA GLU A 93 26.95 -16.50 12.87
C GLU A 93 26.16 -16.51 11.57
N ARG A 94 24.96 -15.92 11.58
CA ARG A 94 24.10 -15.77 10.40
C ARG A 94 23.63 -14.32 10.24
N PRO A 95 23.34 -13.87 9.01
CA PRO A 95 22.73 -12.57 8.81
C PRO A 95 21.42 -12.45 9.61
N VAL A 96 21.14 -11.26 10.10
CA VAL A 96 19.85 -10.99 10.78
C VAL A 96 18.72 -11.12 9.76
N GLU A 97 17.79 -12.02 10.05
CA GLU A 97 16.58 -12.24 9.25
C GLU A 97 15.36 -11.62 9.93
N PHE A 98 14.40 -11.16 9.14
CA PHE A 98 13.09 -10.80 9.68
C PHE A 98 12.36 -12.09 10.07
N PRO A 99 11.83 -12.17 11.30
CA PRO A 99 11.23 -13.40 11.76
C PRO A 99 9.82 -13.52 11.16
N LEU A 100 9.70 -14.43 10.21
CA LEU A 100 8.47 -14.72 9.47
C LEU A 100 7.84 -16.02 9.95
N ASP A 101 6.52 -16.09 9.87
CA ASP A 101 5.73 -17.29 10.13
C ASP A 101 6.03 -18.37 9.07
N ASP A 102 5.96 -19.65 9.47
CA ASP A 102 6.22 -20.76 8.56
C ASP A 102 5.24 -20.83 7.38
N ALA A 103 4.02 -20.27 7.52
CA ALA A 103 3.04 -20.15 6.43
C ALA A 103 3.61 -19.43 5.19
N VAL A 104 4.59 -18.54 5.37
CA VAL A 104 5.27 -17.84 4.26
C VAL A 104 5.87 -18.83 3.27
N LYS A 105 6.41 -19.96 3.73
CA LYS A 105 7.04 -20.97 2.85
C LYS A 105 6.05 -21.52 1.83
N THR A 106 4.77 -21.59 2.18
CA THR A 106 3.70 -22.08 1.30
C THR A 106 2.99 -20.97 0.53
N GLU A 107 2.88 -19.77 1.11
CA GLU A 107 2.10 -18.68 0.51
C GLU A 107 2.94 -17.76 -0.39
N LEU A 108 4.21 -17.53 -0.08
CA LEU A 108 5.10 -16.69 -0.88
C LEU A 108 5.26 -17.20 -2.33
N PRO A 109 5.35 -18.52 -2.59
CA PRO A 109 5.41 -19.03 -3.96
C PRO A 109 4.20 -18.68 -4.85
N ILE A 110 3.06 -18.25 -4.28
CA ILE A 110 1.88 -17.79 -5.02
C ILE A 110 2.17 -16.43 -5.72
N TRP A 111 3.16 -15.68 -5.22
CA TRP A 111 3.57 -14.38 -5.75
C TRP A 111 4.53 -14.55 -6.93
N ASP A 112 4.08 -15.27 -7.94
CA ASP A 112 4.84 -15.68 -9.12
C ASP A 112 4.58 -14.82 -10.37
N GLN A 113 5.10 -15.26 -11.51
CA GLN A 113 4.90 -14.61 -12.81
C GLN A 113 3.42 -14.56 -13.25
N GLY A 114 2.62 -15.57 -12.88
CA GLY A 114 1.20 -15.61 -13.19
C GLY A 114 0.44 -14.53 -12.41
N ARG A 115 0.78 -14.38 -11.13
CA ARG A 115 0.26 -13.31 -10.28
C ARG A 115 0.70 -11.93 -10.78
N TRP A 116 1.96 -11.78 -11.16
CA TRP A 116 2.48 -10.55 -11.76
C TRP A 116 1.69 -10.13 -13.00
N ALA A 117 1.41 -11.07 -13.91
CA ALA A 117 0.64 -10.80 -15.12
C ALA A 117 -0.79 -10.32 -14.82
N ILE A 118 -1.43 -10.84 -13.77
CA ILE A 118 -2.75 -10.36 -13.30
C ILE A 118 -2.66 -8.89 -12.88
N VAL A 119 -1.65 -8.54 -12.09
CA VAL A 119 -1.44 -7.16 -11.62
C VAL A 119 -1.15 -6.21 -12.78
N GLU A 120 -0.33 -6.62 -13.74
CA GLU A 120 -0.06 -5.83 -14.95
C GLU A 120 -1.31 -5.60 -15.81
N ALA A 121 -2.20 -6.59 -15.90
CA ALA A 121 -3.47 -6.43 -16.59
C ALA A 121 -4.41 -5.47 -15.85
N ALA A 122 -4.54 -5.61 -14.53
CA ALA A 122 -5.38 -4.76 -13.68
C ALA A 122 -4.98 -3.28 -13.77
N LYS A 123 -3.68 -2.98 -13.78
CA LYS A 123 -3.16 -1.61 -13.92
C LYS A 123 -3.55 -0.91 -15.22
N LYS A 124 -3.98 -1.66 -16.25
CA LYS A 124 -4.46 -1.10 -17.53
C LYS A 124 -5.97 -0.85 -17.54
N CYS A 125 -6.67 -1.27 -16.49
CA CYS A 125 -8.11 -1.08 -16.31
C CYS A 125 -8.40 0.33 -15.77
N GLU A 126 -9.59 0.87 -16.09
CA GLU A 126 -10.06 2.15 -15.55
C GLU A 126 -10.12 2.19 -14.02
N LEU A 127 -10.24 1.03 -13.35
CA LEU A 127 -10.18 0.97 -11.89
C LEU A 127 -8.85 1.51 -11.32
N PHE A 128 -7.78 1.50 -12.12
CA PHE A 128 -6.45 1.97 -11.76
C PHE A 128 -6.07 3.33 -12.37
N GLU A 129 -7.04 4.11 -12.87
CA GLU A 129 -6.78 5.45 -13.42
C GLU A 129 -6.29 6.47 -12.36
N THR A 130 -6.57 6.17 -11.08
CA THR A 130 -6.18 6.98 -9.94
C THR A 130 -4.79 6.55 -9.41
N PRO A 131 -4.08 7.41 -8.66
CA PRO A 131 -2.71 7.17 -8.19
C PRO A 131 -2.59 6.12 -7.05
N ILE A 132 -3.30 4.98 -7.14
CA ILE A 132 -3.30 3.88 -6.16
C ILE A 132 -1.88 3.35 -5.95
N VAL A 133 -1.18 3.04 -7.05
CA VAL A 133 0.19 2.51 -7.05
C VAL A 133 1.13 3.47 -6.33
N HIS A 134 1.04 4.76 -6.67
CA HIS A 134 1.86 5.81 -6.07
C HIS A 134 1.67 5.85 -4.55
N PHE A 135 0.43 5.93 -4.06
CA PHE A 135 0.20 6.04 -2.62
C PHE A 135 0.58 4.78 -1.85
N LEU A 136 0.36 3.58 -2.42
CA LEU A 136 0.76 2.34 -1.75
C LEU A 136 2.29 2.24 -1.61
N VAL A 137 3.02 2.59 -2.68
CA VAL A 137 4.49 2.64 -2.65
C VAL A 137 4.99 3.73 -1.69
N ARG A 138 4.36 4.91 -1.71
CA ARG A 138 4.68 6.00 -0.78
C ARG A 138 4.47 5.60 0.68
N ALA A 139 3.43 4.83 0.99
CA ALA A 139 3.19 4.36 2.34
C ALA A 139 4.35 3.49 2.85
N PHE A 140 4.84 2.56 2.01
CA PHE A 140 6.00 1.75 2.37
C PHE A 140 7.29 2.56 2.59
N LEU A 141 7.49 3.62 1.80
CA LEU A 141 8.70 4.47 1.83
C LEU A 141 8.66 5.58 2.88
N ALA A 142 7.50 5.81 3.48
CA ALA A 142 7.32 6.76 4.56
C ALA A 142 7.48 6.06 5.92
N GLU A 143 7.56 6.87 6.97
CA GLU A 143 7.65 6.42 8.36
C GLU A 143 6.64 7.19 9.22
N GLY A 144 6.21 6.56 10.31
CA GLY A 144 5.35 7.20 11.32
C GLY A 144 3.99 7.63 10.76
N ILE A 145 3.58 8.86 11.04
CA ILE A 145 2.25 9.34 10.65
C ILE A 145 2.07 9.42 9.12
N ASP A 146 3.12 9.72 8.36
CA ASP A 146 3.03 9.87 6.91
C ASP A 146 2.74 8.52 6.22
N GLU A 147 3.31 7.44 6.75
CA GLU A 147 3.01 6.07 6.34
C GLU A 147 1.54 5.72 6.58
N PHE A 148 1.05 6.01 7.80
CA PHE A 148 -0.35 5.81 8.16
C PHE A 148 -1.31 6.58 7.24
N LEU A 149 -1.03 7.86 7.02
CA LEU A 149 -1.82 8.72 6.13
C LEU A 149 -1.78 8.24 4.68
N ALA A 150 -0.63 7.77 4.21
CA ALA A 150 -0.48 7.26 2.85
C ALA A 150 -1.32 5.99 2.63
N HIS A 151 -1.40 5.07 3.60
CA HIS A 151 -2.29 3.90 3.50
C HIS A 151 -3.77 4.30 3.37
N ILE A 152 -4.23 5.26 4.17
CA ILE A 152 -5.60 5.77 4.06
C ILE A 152 -5.81 6.44 2.70
N THR A 153 -4.83 7.20 2.24
CA THR A 153 -4.87 7.87 0.93
C THR A 153 -4.90 6.85 -0.22
N THR A 154 -4.25 5.69 -0.09
CA THR A 154 -4.40 4.58 -1.04
C THR A 154 -5.84 4.11 -1.13
N ILE A 155 -6.52 3.93 0.00
CA ILE A 155 -7.94 3.52 0.03
C ILE A 155 -8.83 4.60 -0.59
N GLU A 156 -8.61 5.88 -0.25
CA GLU A 156 -9.33 7.02 -0.82
C GLU A 156 -9.09 7.17 -2.33
N ALA A 157 -7.87 6.94 -2.82
CA ALA A 157 -7.58 6.89 -4.25
C ALA A 157 -8.28 5.71 -4.93
N ALA A 158 -8.29 4.53 -4.28
CA ALA A 158 -8.87 3.32 -4.84
C ALA A 158 -10.39 3.39 -4.97
N LEU A 159 -11.11 3.96 -3.99
CA LEU A 159 -12.59 3.89 -3.90
C LEU A 159 -13.29 5.25 -3.86
N GLY A 160 -12.55 6.35 -3.83
CA GLY A 160 -13.10 7.70 -3.85
C GLY A 160 -13.54 8.12 -5.23
N LEU A 161 -14.65 8.89 -5.26
CA LEU A 161 -15.11 9.60 -6.44
C LEU A 161 -15.14 11.10 -6.18
N ARG A 162 -14.87 11.88 -7.23
CA ARG A 162 -15.06 13.34 -7.20
C ARG A 162 -16.50 13.73 -6.83
N ALA A 163 -17.46 12.94 -7.28
CA ALA A 163 -18.89 13.09 -7.02
C ALA A 163 -19.29 13.02 -5.53
N ASP A 164 -18.45 12.42 -4.68
CA ASP A 164 -18.69 12.35 -3.25
C ASP A 164 -18.63 13.74 -2.61
N TYR A 165 -17.67 14.54 -3.05
CA TYR A 165 -17.42 15.90 -2.54
C TYR A 165 -18.13 16.97 -3.38
N GLN A 166 -18.25 16.76 -4.69
CA GLN A 166 -18.83 17.73 -5.62
C GLN A 166 -20.14 17.21 -6.20
N LYS A 167 -21.26 17.68 -5.64
CA LYS A 167 -22.62 17.23 -6.01
C LYS A 167 -22.93 17.38 -7.51
N SER A 168 -22.30 18.33 -8.20
CA SER A 168 -22.47 18.56 -9.64
C SER A 168 -21.93 17.43 -10.53
N PHE A 169 -21.08 16.55 -9.97
CA PHE A 169 -20.48 15.42 -10.68
C PHE A 169 -21.22 14.10 -10.41
N ARG A 170 -22.36 14.12 -9.71
CA ARG A 170 -23.12 12.91 -9.40
C ARG A 170 -23.90 12.44 -10.63
N ASN A 171 -23.76 11.16 -10.95
CA ASN A 171 -24.59 10.50 -11.95
C ASN A 171 -26.05 10.47 -11.47
N GLY A 172 -27.00 10.63 -12.39
CA GLY A 172 -28.43 10.64 -12.06
C GLY A 172 -29.05 9.24 -12.11
N PRO A 173 -30.15 8.98 -11.37
CA PRO A 173 -30.49 9.51 -10.05
C PRO A 173 -29.64 8.85 -8.94
N ASP A 174 -29.02 9.68 -8.10
CA ASP A 174 -28.22 9.26 -6.95
C ASP A 174 -29.08 8.62 -5.84
N ARG A 175 -29.04 7.28 -5.76
CA ARG A 175 -29.74 6.46 -4.76
C ARG A 175 -29.33 6.79 -3.32
N HIS A 176 -28.11 7.29 -3.15
CA HIS A 176 -27.45 7.52 -1.87
C HIS A 176 -27.22 9.01 -1.60
N LYS A 177 -28.10 9.88 -2.11
CA LYS A 177 -27.94 11.34 -2.06
C LYS A 177 -27.79 11.93 -0.65
N ARG A 178 -28.28 11.24 0.37
CA ARG A 178 -28.24 11.64 1.78
C ARG A 178 -27.01 11.13 2.54
N MET A 179 -26.22 10.23 1.96
CA MET A 179 -25.01 9.71 2.61
C MET A 179 -23.89 10.76 2.60
N ARG A 180 -23.14 10.81 3.71
CA ARG A 180 -21.93 11.63 3.80
C ARG A 180 -20.80 10.99 2.98
N PRO A 181 -19.79 11.76 2.54
CA PRO A 181 -18.65 11.20 1.79
C PRO A 181 -17.98 10.03 2.52
N THR A 182 -17.77 10.14 3.84
CA THR A 182 -17.19 9.07 4.66
C THR A 182 -18.07 7.82 4.70
N ASP A 183 -19.40 7.96 4.80
CA ASP A 183 -20.32 6.81 4.79
C ASP A 183 -20.36 6.12 3.43
N ARG A 184 -20.19 6.88 2.33
CA ARG A 184 -20.02 6.30 0.99
C ARG A 184 -18.75 5.49 0.87
N MET A 185 -17.63 6.01 1.38
CA MET A 185 -16.37 5.27 1.42
C MET A 185 -16.49 4.00 2.25
N ARG A 186 -17.10 4.07 3.44
CA ARG A 186 -17.42 2.90 4.27
C ARG A 186 -18.25 1.88 3.50
N GLY A 187 -19.32 2.32 2.83
CA GLY A 187 -20.16 1.49 1.98
C GLY A 187 -19.35 0.81 0.87
N ARG A 188 -18.52 1.53 0.13
CA ARG A 188 -17.70 0.91 -0.94
C ARG A 188 -16.66 -0.08 -0.40
N VAL A 189 -16.06 0.20 0.75
CA VAL A 189 -15.14 -0.74 1.42
C VAL A 189 -15.87 -2.03 1.80
N ALA A 190 -17.03 -1.94 2.47
CA ALA A 190 -17.83 -3.11 2.81
C ALA A 190 -18.37 -3.84 1.58
N GLY A 191 -18.76 -3.11 0.54
CA GLY A 191 -19.25 -3.69 -0.72
C GLY A 191 -18.18 -4.45 -1.48
N LEU A 192 -16.93 -3.95 -1.47
CA LEU A 192 -15.80 -4.62 -2.10
C LEU A 192 -15.34 -5.85 -1.31
N LEU A 193 -15.20 -5.71 0.01
CA LEU A 193 -14.64 -6.75 0.88
C LEU A 193 -15.72 -7.69 1.47
N GLY A 194 -16.99 -7.44 1.19
CA GLY A 194 -18.13 -8.30 1.55
C GLY A 194 -18.52 -8.31 3.03
N ASP A 195 -17.97 -7.44 3.88
CA ASP A 195 -18.22 -7.43 5.33
C ASP A 195 -18.22 -6.01 5.91
N ARG A 196 -19.19 -5.75 6.80
CA ARG A 196 -19.30 -4.52 7.61
C ARG A 196 -18.05 -4.25 8.44
N HIS A 197 -17.35 -5.28 8.91
CA HIS A 197 -16.17 -5.12 9.73
C HIS A 197 -15.13 -4.19 9.08
N HIS A 198 -14.93 -4.31 7.77
CA HIS A 198 -13.99 -3.47 7.02
C HIS A 198 -14.44 -2.00 6.92
N ALA A 199 -15.76 -1.76 6.86
CA ALA A 199 -16.30 -0.40 6.94
C ALA A 199 -16.08 0.24 8.31
N ASP A 200 -16.13 -0.54 9.38
CA ASP A 200 -15.85 -0.06 10.73
C ASP A 200 -14.35 0.21 10.93
N GLN A 201 -13.48 -0.66 10.42
CA GLN A 201 -12.04 -0.42 10.37
C GLN A 201 -11.70 0.87 9.61
N TYR A 202 -12.28 1.07 8.41
CA TYR A 202 -12.09 2.31 7.65
C TYR A 202 -12.57 3.54 8.44
N GLY A 203 -13.74 3.45 9.08
CA GLY A 203 -14.28 4.53 9.90
C GLY A 203 -13.34 4.93 11.03
N GLN A 204 -12.81 3.95 11.77
CA GLN A 204 -11.83 4.18 12.83
C GLN A 204 -10.57 4.87 12.31
N LEU A 205 -10.00 4.36 11.20
CA LEU A 205 -8.81 4.94 10.58
C LEU A 205 -9.03 6.37 10.09
N PHE A 206 -10.20 6.63 9.49
CA PHE A 206 -10.59 7.95 9.03
C PHE A 206 -10.70 8.95 10.18
N ASP A 207 -11.25 8.55 11.32
CA ASP A 207 -11.36 9.40 12.50
C ASP A 207 -9.99 9.77 13.07
N ILE A 208 -9.04 8.83 13.11
CA ILE A 208 -7.64 9.10 13.51
C ILE A 208 -7.00 10.11 12.56
N ARG A 209 -7.10 9.89 11.25
CA ARG A 209 -6.61 10.84 10.24
C ARG A 209 -7.25 12.21 10.41
N SER A 210 -8.56 12.27 10.60
CA SER A 210 -9.30 13.52 10.76
C SER A 210 -8.84 14.28 12.01
N ALA A 211 -8.63 13.57 13.13
CA ALA A 211 -8.11 14.17 14.35
C ALA A 211 -6.72 14.79 14.13
N PHE A 212 -5.81 14.06 13.48
CA PHE A 212 -4.46 14.54 13.15
C PHE A 212 -4.50 15.77 12.23
N LEU A 213 -5.20 15.68 11.10
CA LEU A 213 -5.25 16.77 10.10
C LEU A 213 -5.92 18.05 10.63
N HIS A 214 -6.81 17.94 11.61
CA HIS A 214 -7.45 19.08 12.25
C HIS A 214 -6.78 19.51 13.55
N GLY A 215 -5.62 18.94 13.90
CA GLY A 215 -4.85 19.31 15.10
C GLY A 215 -5.60 19.07 16.41
N ARG A 216 -6.49 18.08 16.45
CA ARG A 216 -7.24 17.72 17.67
C ARG A 216 -6.33 16.93 18.61
N THR A 217 -6.60 17.03 19.92
CA THR A 217 -5.95 16.17 20.91
C THR A 217 -6.18 14.71 20.56
N MET A 218 -5.11 13.93 20.52
CA MET A 218 -5.14 12.51 20.15
C MET A 218 -4.17 11.72 21.00
N ARG A 219 -4.46 10.43 21.15
CA ARG A 219 -3.52 9.44 21.69
C ARG A 219 -2.52 9.01 20.62
N ASP A 220 -1.46 8.35 21.04
CA ASP A 220 -0.52 7.72 20.12
C ASP A 220 -1.24 6.69 19.24
N ILE A 221 -0.86 6.63 17.97
CA ILE A 221 -1.35 5.62 17.02
C ILE A 221 -0.64 4.32 17.32
N SER A 222 -1.41 3.33 17.75
CA SER A 222 -0.90 2.01 18.11
C SER A 222 -0.39 1.23 16.89
N THR A 223 0.51 0.28 17.11
CA THR A 223 0.94 -0.69 16.09
C THR A 223 -0.25 -1.38 15.45
N GLN A 224 -1.25 -1.75 16.24
CA GLN A 224 -2.48 -2.38 15.72
C GLN A 224 -3.20 -1.49 14.71
N GLU A 225 -3.28 -0.17 14.96
CA GLU A 225 -3.90 0.77 14.03
C GLU A 225 -3.06 0.95 12.75
N GLN A 226 -1.73 0.91 12.85
CA GLN A 226 -0.84 0.95 11.68
C GLN A 226 -0.99 -0.30 10.82
N VAL A 227 -0.94 -1.49 11.45
CA VAL A 227 -1.15 -2.78 10.79
C VAL A 227 -2.55 -2.87 10.17
N MET A 228 -3.58 -2.33 10.85
CA MET A 228 -4.94 -2.25 10.31
C MET A 228 -5.00 -1.36 9.07
N ALA A 229 -4.38 -0.17 9.09
CA ALA A 229 -4.31 0.72 7.93
C ALA A 229 -3.65 0.04 6.72
N ARG A 230 -2.51 -0.59 6.97
CA ARG A 230 -1.76 -1.35 5.97
C ARG A 230 -2.58 -2.52 5.41
N SER A 231 -3.13 -3.36 6.29
CA SER A 231 -3.94 -4.52 5.94
C SER A 231 -5.13 -4.12 5.07
N LEU A 232 -5.88 -3.11 5.51
CA LEU A 232 -7.08 -2.67 4.80
C LEU A 232 -6.72 -2.07 3.44
N ALA A 233 -5.66 -1.25 3.34
CA ALA A 233 -5.19 -0.72 2.08
C ALA A 233 -4.78 -1.84 1.11
N ARG A 234 -4.04 -2.85 1.59
CA ARG A 234 -3.66 -4.02 0.79
C ARG A 234 -4.88 -4.78 0.28
N GLN A 235 -5.82 -5.12 1.17
CA GLN A 235 -7.02 -5.88 0.83
C GLN A 235 -7.88 -5.15 -0.20
N VAL A 236 -8.09 -3.83 -0.03
CA VAL A 236 -8.82 -3.01 -1.01
C VAL A 236 -8.16 -3.06 -2.39
N VAL A 237 -6.83 -2.88 -2.46
CA VAL A 237 -6.12 -2.91 -3.74
C VAL A 237 -6.14 -4.30 -4.36
N GLU A 238 -5.97 -5.34 -3.55
CA GLU A 238 -6.01 -6.73 -4.01
C GLU A 238 -7.40 -7.11 -4.57
N GLU A 239 -8.47 -6.80 -3.87
CA GLU A 239 -9.83 -7.08 -4.37
C GLU A 239 -10.17 -6.24 -5.60
N LEU A 240 -9.62 -5.02 -5.72
CA LEU A 240 -9.76 -4.23 -6.95
C LEU A 240 -9.04 -4.87 -8.15
N ILE A 241 -7.87 -5.48 -7.91
CA ILE A 241 -7.14 -6.27 -8.91
C ILE A 241 -7.97 -7.48 -9.33
N LEU A 242 -8.54 -8.20 -8.37
CA LEU A 242 -9.39 -9.36 -8.65
C LEU A 242 -10.67 -8.98 -9.40
N ALA A 243 -11.32 -7.89 -9.01
CA ALA A 243 -12.52 -7.37 -9.67
C ALA A 243 -12.26 -6.98 -11.14
N SER A 244 -11.04 -6.52 -11.45
CA SER A 244 -10.66 -6.22 -12.84
C SER A 244 -10.64 -7.45 -13.76
N LYS A 245 -10.60 -8.67 -13.20
CA LYS A 245 -10.64 -9.93 -13.96
C LYS A 245 -12.05 -10.44 -14.26
N THR A 246 -13.02 -10.15 -13.40
CA THR A 246 -14.30 -10.86 -13.38
C THR A 246 -15.29 -10.39 -14.45
N ALA A 247 -15.22 -9.13 -14.88
CA ALA A 247 -16.06 -8.60 -15.95
C ALA A 247 -15.42 -7.35 -16.59
N PRO A 248 -15.78 -7.00 -17.83
CA PRO A 248 -15.40 -5.72 -18.40
C PRO A 248 -15.97 -4.60 -17.54
N VAL A 249 -15.08 -3.83 -16.90
CA VAL A 249 -15.46 -2.61 -16.20
C VAL A 249 -15.79 -1.57 -17.25
N ILE A 250 -17.09 -1.23 -17.37
CA ILE A 250 -17.58 -0.26 -18.35
C ILE A 250 -17.18 1.16 -17.96
N SER A 251 -17.28 1.47 -16.67
CA SER A 251 -16.75 2.70 -16.09
C SER A 251 -16.36 2.48 -14.63
N ARG A 252 -15.36 3.24 -14.15
CA ARG A 252 -14.99 3.26 -12.73
C ARG A 252 -16.14 3.75 -11.85
N ASP A 253 -16.84 4.81 -12.26
CA ASP A 253 -17.97 5.36 -11.50
C ASP A 253 -19.09 4.33 -11.30
N ASP A 254 -19.52 3.64 -12.36
CA ASP A 254 -20.58 2.62 -12.27
C ASP A 254 -20.16 1.45 -11.38
N PHE A 255 -18.89 1.03 -11.46
CA PHE A 255 -18.36 -0.01 -10.59
C PHE A 255 -18.41 0.42 -9.11
N LEU A 256 -17.92 1.62 -8.79
CA LEU A 256 -17.89 2.14 -7.42
C LEU A 256 -19.29 2.46 -6.87
N ASP A 257 -20.23 2.87 -7.71
CA ASP A 257 -21.63 3.02 -7.32
C ASP A 257 -22.31 1.66 -7.09
N GLY A 258 -21.96 0.63 -7.87
CA GLY A 258 -22.37 -0.75 -7.64
C GLY A 258 -21.87 -1.29 -6.29
N LEU A 259 -20.60 -1.05 -5.94
CA LEU A 259 -20.06 -1.39 -4.63
C LEU A 259 -20.80 -0.65 -3.51
N LEU A 260 -21.12 0.63 -3.72
CA LEU A 260 -21.87 1.41 -2.75
C LEU A 260 -23.29 0.86 -2.56
N ASP A 261 -23.97 0.45 -3.62
CA ASP A 261 -25.30 -0.19 -3.54
C ASP A 261 -25.26 -1.47 -2.69
N VAL A 262 -24.23 -2.31 -2.87
CA VAL A 262 -24.04 -3.54 -2.07
C VAL A 262 -23.75 -3.17 -0.61
N GLY A 263 -22.72 -2.36 -0.37
CA GLY A 263 -22.26 -2.08 0.99
C GLY A 263 -23.17 -1.16 1.79
N ALA A 264 -24.04 -0.37 1.14
CA ALA A 264 -25.10 0.37 1.81
C ALA A 264 -26.05 -0.53 2.63
N THR A 265 -26.17 -1.80 2.25
CA THR A 265 -26.95 -2.79 3.01
C THR A 265 -26.22 -3.35 4.23
N LEU A 266 -24.90 -3.11 4.32
CA LEU A 266 -24.01 -3.65 5.34
C LEU A 266 -23.66 -2.63 6.43
N ILE A 267 -23.85 -1.32 6.20
CA ILE A 267 -23.39 -0.24 7.10
C ILE A 267 -24.47 0.33 8.02
#